data_AF-A0A815U5J7-F1
#
_entry.id   AF-A0A815U5J7-F1
#
_cell.length_a   1.000
_cell.length_b   1.000
_cell.length_c   1.000
_cell.angle_alpha   90.00
_cell.angle_beta   90.00
_cell.angle_gamma   90.00
#
_symmetry.space_group_name_H-M   'P 1'
#
loop_
_entity.id
_entity.type
_entity.pdbx_description
1 polymer ?
#
loop_
_entity_poly.entity_id
_entity_poly.type
_entity_poly.pdbx_seq_one_letter_code
_entity_poly.pdbx_strand_id
1 'polypeptide(L)'
;MRWLAEDFAHEKRWKQMMAKKLSLAILKYFREKNQAENQQQRDELKRLRKQALFVCKEVMNFWKNMHKVAEFKETTRIQELRKHQLDLHLNFIVDQTEKYSDWLVKSLKSESNADDDDKDFNLTEDMNDDDNEETIEREEEDEQDEYAANELKELEADREESINDLLKRYYGIDISNSSSEKENNIPIDIKEDDKSQSPATTTTIEDENETKQELVEDKEMNDLATTAQALQPTGFTLNTTEVKTPVPFLIKHSLREYQHVGLDWLVTLYENKLNCILADEMGLGKTIQTIALLAHLACEKGVWGPHLIVVPTSVMLNWELEFKKWCPAFKILTYYGSVKERQLKRQGWTKVNAFHVCITSYKLVLQDAKAFRRKKWKYLILDEAQNIKNFKSQRWQTLLNFHSQRRLLLTGTPLQNSLMELWSLMHFLMPNLFASHHEFREWFSNPLTEMIEQGQTNANDSLIKRLHKVLRPFILRRLKVDVEKQMPKKT
;
A
#
# COMPACT_ATOMS: atom_id res chain seq x y z
N MET A 1 -0.37 18.37 90.74
CA MET A 1 0.54 19.34 90.10
C MET A 1 1.42 18.71 89.03
N ARG A 2 2.43 17.87 89.32
CA ARG A 2 3.39 17.37 88.30
C ARG A 2 2.76 16.69 87.07
N TRP A 3 1.82 15.76 87.29
CA TRP A 3 1.15 15.01 86.19
C TRP A 3 0.44 15.92 85.17
N LEU A 4 -0.28 16.96 85.62
CA LEU A 4 -0.93 17.93 84.71
C LEU A 4 0.08 18.70 83.84
N ALA A 5 1.28 18.97 84.37
CA ALA A 5 2.32 19.69 83.64
C ALA A 5 2.98 18.82 82.56
N GLU A 6 3.14 17.52 82.81
CA GLU A 6 3.62 16.55 81.81
C GLU A 6 2.60 16.34 80.69
N ASP A 7 1.31 16.23 81.02
CA ASP A 7 0.24 16.08 80.03
C ASP A 7 0.11 17.33 79.14
N PHE A 8 0.13 18.54 79.71
CA PHE A 8 0.19 19.79 78.94
C PHE A 8 1.45 19.89 78.07
N ALA A 9 2.61 19.41 78.56
CA ALA A 9 3.84 19.39 77.76
C ALA A 9 3.75 18.40 76.59
N HIS A 10 3.10 17.25 76.79
CA HIS A 10 2.85 16.26 75.75
C HIS A 10 1.86 16.79 74.71
N GLU A 11 0.73 17.36 75.13
CA GLU A 11 -0.27 17.95 74.24
C GLU A 11 0.31 19.11 73.41
N LYS A 12 1.12 19.98 74.03
CA LYS A 12 1.83 21.07 73.34
C LYS A 12 2.80 20.55 72.28
N ARG A 13 3.60 19.51 72.60
CA ARG A 13 4.50 18.85 71.63
C ARG A 13 3.72 18.23 70.47
N TRP A 14 2.61 17.54 70.76
CA TRP A 14 1.74 16.94 69.74
C TRP A 14 1.13 17.98 68.81
N LYS A 15 0.55 19.07 69.35
CA LYS A 15 0.03 20.19 68.56
C LYS A 15 1.12 20.84 67.70
N GLN A 16 2.34 21.01 68.22
CA GLN A 16 3.48 21.52 67.44
C GLN A 16 3.93 20.58 66.32
N MET A 17 3.93 19.25 66.54
CA MET A 17 4.23 18.28 65.47
C MET A 17 3.15 18.28 64.39
N MET A 18 1.88 18.31 64.77
CA MET A 18 0.75 18.33 63.81
C MET A 18 0.74 19.62 62.98
N ALA A 19 1.03 20.78 63.59
CA ALA A 19 1.20 22.04 62.86
C ALA A 19 2.36 21.99 61.84
N LYS A 20 3.52 21.42 62.22
CA LYS A 20 4.65 21.20 61.31
C LYS A 20 4.31 20.23 60.17
N LYS A 21 3.56 19.16 60.46
CA LYS A 21 3.11 18.20 59.43
C LYS A 21 2.14 18.85 58.43
N LEU A 22 1.24 19.70 58.92
CA LEU A 22 0.30 20.44 58.09
C LEU A 22 1.01 21.49 57.21
N SER A 23 1.94 22.27 57.76
CA SER A 23 2.68 23.27 56.96
C SER A 23 3.55 22.62 55.87
N LEU A 24 4.19 21.48 56.16
CA LEU A 24 4.93 20.70 55.16
C LEU A 24 4.01 20.13 54.06
N ALA A 25 2.79 19.68 54.42
CA ALA A 25 1.81 19.21 53.44
C ALA A 25 1.32 20.34 52.52
N ILE A 26 1.06 21.53 53.07
CA ILE A 26 0.68 22.73 52.31
C ILE A 26 1.82 23.17 51.36
N LEU A 27 3.06 23.23 51.86
CA LEU A 27 4.24 23.55 51.04
C LEU A 27 4.46 22.52 49.91
N LYS A 28 4.22 21.24 50.18
CA LYS A 28 4.27 20.18 49.16
C LYS A 28 3.19 20.39 48.09
N TYR A 29 1.95 20.65 48.49
CA TYR A 29 0.83 20.89 47.56
C TYR A 29 1.10 22.06 46.62
N PHE A 30 1.56 23.21 47.14
CA PHE A 30 1.91 24.35 46.29
C PHE A 30 3.10 24.05 45.36
N ARG A 31 4.09 23.28 45.81
CA ARG A 31 5.21 22.86 44.95
C ARG A 31 4.75 21.94 43.82
N GLU A 32 3.90 20.95 44.11
CA GLU A 32 3.33 20.03 43.12
C GLU A 32 2.42 20.78 42.13
N LYS A 33 1.61 21.74 42.60
CA LYS A 33 0.79 22.61 41.75
C LYS A 33 1.65 23.43 40.78
N ASN A 34 2.67 24.13 41.28
CA ASN A 34 3.56 24.93 40.44
C ASN A 34 4.36 24.05 39.44
N GLN A 35 4.71 22.81 39.81
CA GLN A 35 5.34 21.86 38.89
C GLN A 35 4.38 21.40 37.80
N ALA A 36 3.11 21.13 38.14
CA ALA A 36 2.08 20.77 37.17
C ALA A 36 1.79 21.89 36.16
N GLU A 37 1.66 23.14 36.62
CA GLU A 37 1.47 24.32 35.76
C GLU A 37 2.65 24.51 34.80
N ASN A 38 3.90 24.44 35.30
CA ASN A 38 5.11 24.50 34.47
C ASN A 38 5.19 23.33 33.46
N GLN A 39 4.70 22.15 33.81
CA GLN A 39 4.67 21.01 32.90
C GLN A 39 3.61 21.19 31.81
N GLN A 40 2.42 21.71 32.14
CA GLN A 40 1.37 22.03 31.17
C GLN A 40 1.86 23.06 30.14
N GLN A 41 2.48 24.16 30.58
CA GLN A 41 3.08 25.17 29.69
C GLN A 41 4.14 24.56 28.75
N ARG A 42 5.00 23.67 29.27
CA ARG A 42 6.01 22.97 28.46
C ARG A 42 5.40 22.03 27.41
N ASP A 43 4.30 21.36 27.74
CA ASP A 43 3.63 20.45 26.80
C ASP A 43 2.76 21.19 25.78
N GLU A 44 2.22 22.36 26.13
CA GLU A 44 1.58 23.29 25.19
C GLU A 44 2.59 23.88 24.20
N LEU A 45 3.75 24.36 24.66
CA LEU A 45 4.85 24.80 23.79
C LEU A 45 5.32 23.70 22.82
N LYS A 46 5.39 22.43 23.27
CA LYS A 46 5.69 21.29 22.38
C LYS A 46 4.57 21.05 21.36
N ARG A 47 3.30 21.25 21.73
CA ARG A 47 2.16 21.12 20.82
C ARG A 47 2.20 22.18 19.72
N LEU A 48 2.43 23.44 20.10
CA LEU A 48 2.58 24.56 19.15
C LEU A 48 3.77 24.33 18.20
N ARG A 49 4.93 23.91 18.72
CA ARG A 49 6.09 23.55 17.86
C ARG A 49 5.79 22.42 16.88
N LYS A 50 5.01 21.39 17.28
CA LYS A 50 4.57 20.32 16.37
C LYS A 50 3.61 20.82 15.30
N GLN A 51 2.72 21.76 15.63
CA GLN A 51 1.81 22.37 14.66
C GLN A 51 2.59 23.24 13.65
N ALA A 52 3.54 24.07 14.12
CA ALA A 52 4.42 24.85 13.25
C ALA A 52 5.23 23.94 12.29
N LEU A 53 5.87 22.89 12.81
CA LEU A 53 6.60 21.91 11.99
C LEU A 53 5.73 21.18 10.97
N PHE A 54 4.44 20.97 11.28
CA PHE A 54 3.49 20.40 10.32
C PHE A 54 3.16 21.40 9.20
N VAL A 55 2.85 22.66 9.54
CA VAL A 55 2.58 23.72 8.57
C VAL A 55 3.79 23.96 7.66
N CYS A 56 5.01 24.02 8.19
CA CYS A 56 6.22 24.16 7.37
C CYS A 56 6.40 23.01 6.36
N LYS A 57 6.03 21.77 6.72
CA LYS A 57 6.09 20.63 5.79
C LYS A 57 5.04 20.71 4.69
N GLU A 58 3.82 21.13 5.03
CA GLU A 58 2.76 21.35 4.03
C GLU A 58 3.14 22.46 3.05
N VAL A 59 3.70 23.58 3.54
CA VAL A 59 4.20 24.68 2.70
C VAL A 59 5.35 24.21 1.79
N MET A 60 6.32 23.44 2.30
CA MET A 60 7.39 22.88 1.45
C MET A 60 6.85 21.90 0.40
N ASN A 61 5.87 21.06 0.75
CA ASN A 61 5.25 20.15 -0.20
C ASN A 61 4.46 20.90 -1.28
N PHE A 62 3.76 21.98 -0.91
CA PHE A 62 3.07 22.85 -1.84
C PHE A 62 4.04 23.46 -2.86
N TRP A 63 5.14 24.06 -2.42
CA TRP A 63 6.14 24.64 -3.32
C TRP A 63 6.85 23.60 -4.19
N LYS A 64 7.15 22.40 -3.66
CA LYS A 64 7.68 21.29 -4.48
C LYS A 64 6.70 20.83 -5.57
N ASN A 65 5.41 20.82 -5.29
CA ASN A 65 4.40 20.51 -6.29
C ASN A 65 4.24 21.64 -7.31
N MET A 66 4.36 22.91 -6.88
CA MET A 66 4.36 24.06 -7.78
C MET A 66 5.55 24.04 -8.74
N HIS A 67 6.76 23.71 -8.25
CA HIS A 67 7.97 23.59 -9.06
C HIS A 67 7.80 22.56 -10.19
N LYS A 68 7.28 21.37 -9.86
CA LYS A 68 6.95 20.34 -10.84
C LYS A 68 5.93 20.77 -11.90
N VAL A 69 4.97 21.61 -11.53
CA VAL A 69 3.98 22.16 -12.47
C VAL A 69 4.60 23.26 -13.36
N ALA A 70 5.57 24.02 -12.84
CA ALA A 70 6.35 24.97 -13.63
C ALA A 70 7.25 24.24 -14.63
N GLU A 71 8.07 23.28 -14.17
CA GLU A 71 8.90 22.39 -14.99
C GLU A 71 8.08 21.73 -16.11
N PHE A 72 6.91 21.16 -15.77
CA PHE A 72 6.03 20.53 -16.77
C PHE A 72 5.53 21.52 -17.84
N LYS A 73 5.16 22.75 -17.45
CA LYS A 73 4.74 23.80 -18.40
C LYS A 73 5.88 24.25 -19.31
N GLU A 74 7.08 24.36 -18.75
CA GLU A 74 8.28 24.75 -19.49
C GLU A 74 8.69 23.67 -20.49
N THR A 75 8.74 22.41 -20.08
CA THR A 75 8.98 21.28 -21.00
C THR A 75 7.91 21.16 -22.07
N THR A 76 6.63 21.41 -21.75
CA THR A 76 5.55 21.42 -22.74
C THR A 76 5.78 22.51 -23.79
N ARG A 77 6.14 23.73 -23.36
CA ARG A 77 6.39 24.87 -24.26
C ARG A 77 7.61 24.64 -25.16
N ILE A 78 8.67 24.02 -24.64
CA ILE A 78 9.84 23.61 -25.42
C ILE A 78 9.47 22.52 -26.44
N GLN A 79 8.61 21.56 -26.07
CA GLN A 79 8.10 20.54 -26.99
C GLN A 79 7.21 21.13 -28.10
N GLU A 80 6.35 22.11 -27.78
CA GLU A 80 5.55 22.83 -28.78
C GLU A 80 6.44 23.59 -29.78
N LEU A 81 7.47 24.28 -29.31
CA LEU A 81 8.45 24.97 -30.16
C LEU A 81 9.23 23.99 -31.06
N ARG A 82 9.77 22.91 -30.49
CA ARG A 82 10.47 21.85 -31.25
C ARG A 82 9.56 21.20 -32.29
N LYS A 83 8.30 20.92 -31.95
CA LYS A 83 7.31 20.40 -32.90
C LYS A 83 7.06 21.39 -34.04
N HIS A 84 6.92 22.68 -33.75
CA HIS A 84 6.72 23.70 -34.78
C HIS A 84 7.93 23.81 -35.73
N GLN A 85 9.15 23.69 -35.22
CA GLN A 85 10.37 23.64 -36.01
C GLN A 85 10.45 22.38 -36.89
N LEU A 86 10.06 21.22 -36.36
CA LEU A 86 9.93 19.97 -37.13
C LEU A 86 8.86 20.07 -38.22
N ASP A 87 7.70 20.65 -37.93
CA ASP A 87 6.64 20.87 -38.93
C ASP A 87 7.13 21.84 -40.04
N LEU A 88 7.91 22.88 -39.71
CA LEU A 88 8.55 23.77 -40.69
C LEU A 88 9.58 23.03 -41.56
N HIS A 89 10.44 22.21 -40.97
CA HIS A 89 11.44 21.43 -41.70
C HIS A 89 10.76 20.38 -42.62
N LEU A 90 9.71 19.71 -42.15
CA LEU A 90 8.93 18.79 -42.95
C LEU A 90 8.30 19.50 -44.16
N ASN A 91 7.70 20.67 -43.96
CA ASN A 91 7.13 21.47 -45.05
C ASN A 91 8.21 21.90 -46.07
N PHE A 92 9.42 22.24 -45.61
CA PHE A 92 10.54 22.56 -46.51
C PHE A 92 10.98 21.35 -47.35
N ILE A 93 11.11 20.17 -46.74
CA ILE A 93 11.45 18.93 -47.46
C ILE A 93 10.36 18.58 -48.48
N VAL A 94 9.08 18.71 -48.11
CA VAL A 94 7.95 18.47 -49.02
C VAL A 94 8.00 19.43 -50.22
N ASP A 95 8.19 20.73 -50.00
CA ASP A 95 8.35 21.75 -51.06
C ASP A 95 9.57 21.48 -51.97
N GLN A 96 10.68 20.94 -51.45
CA GLN A 96 11.76 20.44 -52.30
C GLN A 96 11.33 19.21 -53.11
N THR A 97 10.65 18.23 -52.52
CA THR A 97 10.19 17.04 -53.27
C THR A 97 9.13 17.36 -54.33
N GLU A 98 8.25 18.35 -54.10
CA GLU A 98 7.33 18.86 -55.12
C GLU A 98 8.10 19.50 -56.28
N LYS A 99 9.14 20.29 -56.02
CA LYS A 99 10.02 20.86 -57.06
C LYS A 99 10.79 19.81 -57.83
N TYR A 100 11.34 18.79 -57.15
CA TYR A 100 12.01 17.67 -57.82
C TYR A 100 11.02 16.85 -58.67
N SER A 101 9.80 16.60 -58.16
CA SER A 101 8.71 15.97 -58.91
C SER A 101 8.33 16.77 -60.17
N ASP A 102 8.12 18.08 -60.04
CA ASP A 102 7.82 18.97 -61.17
C ASP A 102 8.98 19.03 -62.18
N TRP A 103 10.23 18.99 -61.72
CA TRP A 103 11.41 18.92 -62.58
C TRP A 103 11.49 17.58 -63.33
N LEU A 104 11.18 16.46 -62.68
CA LEU A 104 11.08 15.13 -63.28
C LEU A 104 9.95 15.05 -64.32
N VAL A 105 8.77 15.60 -64.00
CA VAL A 105 7.63 15.71 -64.93
C VAL A 105 7.95 16.63 -66.10
N LYS A 106 8.77 17.66 -65.90
CA LYS A 106 9.25 18.56 -66.96
C LYS A 106 10.31 17.89 -67.83
N SER A 107 11.20 17.08 -67.25
CA SER A 107 12.19 16.25 -67.94
C SER A 107 11.52 15.18 -68.82
N LEU A 108 10.54 14.44 -68.28
CA LEU A 108 9.69 13.50 -69.03
C LEU A 108 8.86 14.16 -70.14
N LYS A 109 8.55 15.47 -70.02
CA LYS A 109 7.91 16.24 -71.10
C LYS A 109 8.90 16.76 -72.16
N SER A 110 10.18 16.85 -71.85
CA SER A 110 11.23 17.19 -72.83
C SER A 110 11.75 15.99 -73.63
N GLU A 111 11.60 14.75 -73.12
CA GLU A 111 11.97 13.50 -73.83
C GLU A 111 10.97 13.11 -74.94
N SER A 112 10.57 14.09 -75.76
CA SER A 112 9.80 13.84 -76.99
C SER A 112 10.35 14.58 -78.21
N ASN A 113 11.69 14.78 -78.29
CA ASN A 113 12.43 14.98 -79.55
C ASN A 113 13.96 14.73 -79.41
N ALA A 114 14.46 13.75 -80.19
CA ALA A 114 15.82 13.59 -80.76
C ALA A 114 17.09 13.41 -79.88
N ASP A 115 17.57 12.16 -79.83
CA ASP A 115 18.87 11.59 -80.28
C ASP A 115 20.24 12.31 -80.09
N ASP A 116 21.25 11.46 -79.79
CA ASP A 116 22.73 11.58 -79.81
C ASP A 116 23.39 12.72 -78.96
N ASP A 117 24.34 12.44 -78.07
CA ASP A 117 25.66 11.85 -78.39
C ASP A 117 26.33 11.16 -77.17
N ASP A 118 27.00 10.02 -77.38
CA ASP A 118 27.76 9.26 -76.37
C ASP A 118 29.13 9.90 -76.03
N LYS A 119 29.45 10.06 -74.74
CA LYS A 119 30.83 9.94 -74.22
C LYS A 119 30.91 9.33 -72.82
N ASP A 120 31.58 8.19 -72.76
CA ASP A 120 31.87 7.41 -71.56
C ASP A 120 33.29 7.73 -71.00
N PHE A 121 33.60 7.25 -69.79
CA PHE A 121 34.91 7.27 -69.10
C PHE A 121 35.45 8.64 -68.57
N ASN A 122 36.05 8.76 -67.36
CA ASN A 122 36.35 7.77 -66.32
C ASN A 122 36.56 8.40 -64.92
N LEU A 123 36.54 7.58 -63.87
CA LEU A 123 36.94 7.93 -62.49
C LEU A 123 38.46 8.14 -62.34
N THR A 124 38.85 9.20 -61.63
CA THR A 124 40.10 9.26 -60.84
C THR A 124 39.85 10.07 -59.57
N GLU A 125 40.19 9.49 -58.42
CA GLU A 125 40.19 10.11 -57.10
C GLU A 125 41.33 11.15 -57.00
N ASP A 126 41.10 12.26 -56.30
CA ASP A 126 42.02 12.70 -55.23
C ASP A 126 41.41 13.81 -54.34
N MET A 127 41.29 13.49 -53.06
CA MET A 127 41.42 14.36 -51.87
C MET A 127 40.42 15.50 -51.59
N ASN A 128 39.50 15.16 -50.67
CA ASN A 128 39.14 15.90 -49.45
C ASN A 128 38.64 17.36 -49.54
N ASP A 129 37.38 17.55 -49.19
CA ASP A 129 37.01 18.37 -48.02
C ASP A 129 35.82 17.67 -47.31
N ASP A 130 35.91 17.52 -45.98
CA ASP A 130 34.91 16.82 -45.16
C ASP A 130 33.59 17.62 -45.04
N ASP A 131 32.46 16.91 -45.14
CA ASP A 131 31.18 17.35 -44.57
C ASP A 131 31.28 17.36 -43.04
N ASN A 132 31.87 18.43 -42.48
CA ASN A 132 31.95 18.62 -41.03
C ASN A 132 30.61 19.13 -40.47
N GLU A 133 29.62 18.24 -40.30
CA GLU A 133 28.51 18.45 -39.35
C GLU A 133 29.04 18.76 -37.93
N GLU A 134 30.26 18.33 -37.63
CA GLU A 134 31.05 18.66 -36.43
C GLU A 134 31.47 20.16 -36.32
N THR A 135 31.16 21.01 -37.29
CA THR A 135 31.47 22.47 -37.22
C THR A 135 30.35 23.24 -36.53
N ILE A 136 29.09 22.87 -36.76
CA ILE A 136 27.93 23.56 -36.21
C ILE A 136 27.74 23.18 -34.73
N GLU A 137 27.95 21.92 -34.38
CA GLU A 137 27.94 21.49 -32.97
C GLU A 137 29.07 22.17 -32.16
N ARG A 138 30.21 22.48 -32.78
CA ARG A 138 31.29 23.26 -32.14
C ARG A 138 30.95 24.74 -31.96
N GLU A 139 30.32 25.38 -32.93
CA GLU A 139 29.85 26.77 -32.75
C GLU A 139 28.76 26.87 -31.64
N GLU A 140 27.89 25.85 -31.51
CA GLU A 140 26.90 25.78 -30.41
C GLU A 140 27.52 25.40 -29.05
N GLU A 141 28.61 24.63 -29.00
CA GLU A 141 29.40 24.40 -27.77
C GLU A 141 30.19 25.66 -27.36
N ASP A 142 30.86 26.35 -28.29
CA ASP A 142 31.61 27.58 -28.02
C ASP A 142 30.71 28.73 -27.53
N GLU A 143 29.49 28.89 -28.06
CA GLU A 143 28.52 29.87 -27.54
C GLU A 143 28.01 29.52 -26.12
N GLN A 144 27.85 28.21 -25.82
CA GLN A 144 27.47 27.77 -24.47
C GLN A 144 28.61 27.94 -23.46
N ASP A 145 29.86 27.66 -23.86
CA ASP A 145 31.04 27.87 -23.04
C ASP A 145 31.35 29.37 -22.83
N GLU A 146 31.09 30.25 -23.81
CA GLU A 146 31.20 31.71 -23.59
C GLU A 146 30.11 32.21 -22.62
N TYR A 147 28.87 31.71 -22.71
CA TYR A 147 27.82 32.05 -21.75
C TYR A 147 28.16 31.54 -20.34
N ALA A 148 28.59 30.28 -20.21
CA ALA A 148 29.00 29.69 -18.95
C ALA A 148 30.23 30.38 -18.35
N ALA A 149 31.22 30.79 -19.16
CA ALA A 149 32.39 31.53 -18.71
C ALA A 149 32.06 32.96 -18.26
N ASN A 150 31.05 33.59 -18.85
CA ASN A 150 30.54 34.88 -18.39
C ASN A 150 29.74 34.75 -17.09
N GLU A 151 28.89 33.73 -16.93
CA GLU A 151 28.22 33.41 -15.66
C GLU A 151 29.26 33.08 -14.56
N LEU A 152 30.31 32.31 -14.88
CA LEU A 152 31.39 31.99 -13.94
C LEU A 152 32.15 33.26 -13.50
N LYS A 153 32.38 34.22 -14.40
CA LYS A 153 32.99 35.53 -14.08
C LYS A 153 32.10 36.41 -13.21
N GLU A 154 30.79 36.43 -13.45
CA GLU A 154 29.87 37.14 -12.54
C GLU A 154 29.87 36.48 -11.14
N LEU A 155 29.88 35.15 -11.07
CA LEU A 155 29.98 34.41 -9.81
C LEU A 155 31.34 34.57 -9.11
N GLU A 156 32.45 34.73 -9.85
CA GLU A 156 33.75 35.07 -9.27
C GLU A 156 33.82 36.53 -8.79
N ALA A 157 33.20 37.47 -9.50
CA ALA A 157 33.09 38.86 -9.06
C ALA A 157 32.23 38.97 -7.78
N ASP A 158 31.09 38.27 -7.73
CA ASP A 158 30.25 38.17 -6.54
C ASP A 158 31.02 37.52 -5.37
N ARG A 159 31.91 36.56 -5.64
CA ARG A 159 32.76 35.92 -4.62
C ARG A 159 33.80 36.86 -4.01
N GLU A 160 34.20 37.92 -4.72
CA GLU A 160 35.08 38.98 -4.19
C GLU A 160 34.30 40.10 -3.47
N GLU A 161 32.98 40.24 -3.70
CA GLU A 161 32.14 41.14 -2.92
C GLU A 161 31.86 40.61 -1.49
N SER A 162 31.82 41.53 -0.53
CA SER A 162 31.44 41.22 0.85
C SER A 162 29.99 40.73 0.90
N ILE A 163 29.73 39.67 1.67
CA ILE A 163 28.39 39.07 1.86
C ILE A 163 27.32 40.13 2.22
N ASN A 164 27.70 41.18 2.97
CA ASN A 164 26.78 42.25 3.33
C ASN A 164 26.41 43.16 2.13
N ASP A 165 27.33 43.35 1.18
CA ASP A 165 27.12 44.18 -0.01
C ASP A 165 26.33 43.41 -1.08
N LEU A 166 26.55 42.09 -1.24
CA LEU A 166 25.68 41.21 -2.04
C LEU A 166 24.22 41.23 -1.56
N LEU A 167 24.01 41.11 -0.24
CA LEU A 167 22.67 41.20 0.39
C LEU A 167 22.01 42.56 0.16
N LYS A 168 22.80 43.63 0.07
CA LYS A 168 22.33 44.97 -0.27
C LYS A 168 21.99 45.11 -1.75
N ARG A 169 22.79 44.53 -2.64
CA ARG A 169 22.62 44.59 -4.11
C ARG A 169 21.37 43.85 -4.58
N TYR A 170 21.18 42.61 -4.12
CA TYR A 170 20.05 41.77 -4.55
C TYR A 170 18.78 41.93 -3.69
N TYR A 171 18.90 42.30 -2.42
CA TYR A 171 17.76 42.33 -1.48
C TYR A 171 17.59 43.66 -0.72
N GLY A 172 18.50 44.63 -0.85
CA GLY A 172 18.36 45.96 -0.25
C GLY A 172 18.61 46.06 1.27
N ILE A 173 19.28 45.07 1.88
CA ILE A 173 19.41 44.95 3.35
C ILE A 173 20.84 45.29 3.82
N ASP A 174 20.99 46.34 4.63
CA ASP A 174 22.25 46.68 5.34
C ASP A 174 22.35 45.96 6.71
N ILE A 175 23.40 45.16 6.92
CA ILE A 175 23.60 44.34 8.14
C ILE A 175 24.78 44.87 9.01
N SER A 176 25.36 46.03 8.66
CA SER A 176 26.58 46.58 9.29
C SER A 176 26.45 47.01 10.77
N ASN A 177 25.26 46.96 11.37
CA ASN A 177 25.01 47.38 12.76
C ASN A 177 24.15 46.39 13.57
N SER A 178 24.71 45.23 13.89
CA SER A 178 24.33 44.45 15.11
C SER A 178 25.43 43.44 15.46
N SER A 179 26.64 43.94 15.67
CA SER A 179 27.74 43.13 16.20
C SER A 179 27.51 42.75 17.66
N SER A 180 28.09 41.61 18.02
CA SER A 180 28.39 41.08 19.36
C SER A 180 27.39 40.15 20.07
N GLU A 181 27.83 39.01 20.62
CA GLU A 181 29.10 38.26 20.44
C GLU A 181 28.81 36.77 20.77
N LYS A 182 29.29 35.80 19.96
CA LYS A 182 30.42 34.85 20.25
C LYS A 182 30.21 33.96 21.49
N GLU A 183 30.52 32.65 21.54
CA GLU A 183 31.30 31.68 20.72
C GLU A 183 30.89 30.23 21.17
N ASN A 184 31.32 29.07 20.65
CA ASN A 184 32.15 28.61 19.50
C ASN A 184 31.61 27.18 19.09
N ASN A 185 31.88 26.63 17.90
CA ASN A 185 32.91 25.62 17.52
C ASN A 185 33.41 24.65 18.64
N ILE A 186 33.87 23.40 18.41
CA ILE A 186 34.58 22.78 17.26
C ILE A 186 34.23 21.24 17.12
N PRO A 187 34.87 20.33 16.33
CA PRO A 187 34.30 19.75 15.10
C PRO A 187 34.35 18.19 15.01
N ILE A 188 34.72 17.66 13.81
CA ILE A 188 35.05 16.28 13.36
C ILE A 188 33.88 15.65 12.58
N ASP A 189 33.82 15.67 11.23
CA ASP A 189 34.82 15.43 10.16
C ASP A 189 35.24 13.96 9.99
N ILE A 190 35.08 13.42 8.78
CA ILE A 190 35.82 12.33 8.13
C ILE A 190 35.14 12.11 6.75
N LYS A 191 35.98 12.21 5.71
CA LYS A 191 35.66 11.99 4.30
C LYS A 191 35.79 10.50 3.93
N GLU A 192 35.86 10.28 2.63
CA GLU A 192 36.23 9.08 1.89
C GLU A 192 35.05 8.18 1.48
N ASP A 193 34.95 7.72 0.25
CA ASP A 193 35.36 8.22 -1.07
C ASP A 193 34.89 7.13 -2.06
N ASP A 194 34.58 7.57 -3.27
CA ASP A 194 34.81 6.85 -4.53
C ASP A 194 34.42 5.34 -4.65
N LYS A 195 33.36 5.08 -5.44
CA LYS A 195 33.60 4.60 -6.82
C LYS A 195 32.38 4.62 -7.74
N SER A 196 32.64 5.17 -8.92
CA SER A 196 31.83 5.04 -10.13
C SER A 196 31.87 3.60 -10.69
N GLN A 197 30.79 3.21 -11.37
CA GLN A 197 30.80 2.72 -12.77
C GLN A 197 29.50 1.96 -13.08
N SER A 198 28.67 2.56 -13.94
CA SER A 198 28.03 1.79 -15.01
C SER A 198 29.14 1.30 -15.97
N PRO A 199 28.90 0.20 -16.67
CA PRO A 199 28.74 0.36 -18.10
C PRO A 199 27.48 -0.33 -18.63
N ALA A 200 26.84 0.30 -19.61
CA ALA A 200 25.99 -0.43 -20.53
C ALA A 200 26.88 -1.22 -21.49
N THR A 201 26.49 -2.45 -21.83
CA THR A 201 26.87 -3.04 -23.12
C THR A 201 25.73 -3.92 -23.59
N THR A 202 25.20 -3.54 -24.75
CA THR A 202 24.13 -4.21 -25.47
C THR A 202 24.44 -5.68 -25.73
N THR A 203 23.46 -6.56 -25.56
CA THR A 203 23.28 -7.67 -26.50
C THR A 203 21.80 -8.02 -26.58
N THR A 204 21.34 -8.16 -27.81
CA THR A 204 19.96 -8.43 -28.22
C THR A 204 19.46 -9.82 -27.78
N ILE A 205 18.14 -10.02 -27.91
CA ILE A 205 17.34 -11.27 -27.91
C ILE A 205 16.42 -11.41 -26.67
N GLU A 206 15.16 -11.82 -26.92
CA GLU A 206 14.07 -12.22 -25.99
C GLU A 206 12.89 -11.27 -25.62
N ASP A 207 12.45 -10.36 -26.50
CA ASP A 207 11.13 -9.67 -26.40
C ASP A 207 9.90 -10.60 -26.66
N GLU A 208 10.03 -11.90 -26.43
CA GLU A 208 8.97 -12.91 -26.66
C GLU A 208 8.49 -13.62 -25.38
N ASN A 209 9.04 -13.28 -24.21
CA ASN A 209 8.74 -13.96 -22.95
C ASN A 209 7.72 -13.23 -22.06
N GLU A 210 7.72 -11.90 -22.02
CA GLU A 210 6.80 -11.14 -21.15
C GLU A 210 5.33 -11.28 -21.61
N THR A 211 5.05 -11.10 -22.90
CA THR A 211 3.68 -11.26 -23.46
C THR A 211 3.14 -12.69 -23.33
N LYS A 212 4.03 -13.70 -23.24
CA LYS A 212 3.62 -15.10 -23.00
C LYS A 212 3.28 -15.35 -21.53
N GLN A 213 3.86 -14.63 -20.57
CA GLN A 213 3.49 -14.74 -19.16
C GLN A 213 2.10 -14.12 -18.91
N GLU A 214 1.85 -12.90 -19.39
CA GLU A 214 0.55 -12.22 -19.22
C GLU A 214 -0.63 -13.06 -19.78
N LEU A 215 -0.45 -13.61 -20.99
CA LEU A 215 -1.47 -14.45 -21.65
C LEU A 215 -1.69 -15.82 -20.99
N VAL A 216 -0.80 -16.25 -20.10
CA VAL A 216 -0.95 -17.47 -19.30
C VAL A 216 -1.66 -17.15 -17.97
N GLU A 217 -1.29 -16.07 -17.29
CA GLU A 217 -1.90 -15.68 -16.01
C GLU A 217 -3.37 -15.26 -16.16
N ASP A 218 -3.72 -14.50 -17.20
CA ASP A 218 -5.12 -14.10 -17.46
C ASP A 218 -5.98 -15.34 -17.87
N LYS A 219 -5.38 -16.43 -18.37
CA LYS A 219 -6.06 -17.73 -18.58
C LYS A 219 -6.22 -18.48 -17.27
N GLU A 220 -5.17 -18.64 -16.46
CA GLU A 220 -5.25 -19.31 -15.16
C GLU A 220 -6.31 -18.65 -14.24
N MET A 221 -6.41 -17.32 -14.24
CA MET A 221 -7.46 -16.61 -13.51
C MET A 221 -8.88 -16.98 -14.01
N ASN A 222 -9.09 -17.02 -15.33
CA ASN A 222 -10.40 -17.37 -15.89
C ASN A 222 -10.74 -18.86 -15.66
N ASP A 223 -9.76 -19.76 -15.69
CA ASP A 223 -9.95 -21.19 -15.42
C ASP A 223 -10.23 -21.45 -13.93
N LEU A 224 -9.53 -20.75 -13.02
CA LEU A 224 -9.84 -20.75 -11.58
C LEU A 224 -11.24 -20.19 -11.29
N ALA A 225 -11.62 -19.09 -11.95
CA ALA A 225 -12.93 -18.46 -11.76
C ALA A 225 -14.08 -19.33 -12.31
N THR A 226 -13.92 -19.92 -13.51
CA THR A 226 -14.92 -20.83 -14.10
C THR A 226 -15.06 -22.13 -13.31
N THR A 227 -13.94 -22.72 -12.85
CA THR A 227 -13.95 -23.85 -11.92
C THR A 227 -14.71 -23.50 -10.65
N ALA A 228 -14.38 -22.39 -10.00
CA ALA A 228 -15.10 -21.93 -8.81
C ALA A 228 -16.58 -21.61 -9.09
N GLN A 229 -16.93 -21.18 -10.32
CA GLN A 229 -18.31 -20.87 -10.71
C GLN A 229 -19.16 -22.15 -10.86
N ALA A 230 -18.58 -23.21 -11.41
CA ALA A 230 -19.22 -24.54 -11.48
C ALA A 230 -19.43 -25.17 -10.10
N LEU A 231 -18.63 -24.75 -9.09
CA LEU A 231 -18.72 -25.21 -7.71
C LEU A 231 -19.65 -24.34 -6.83
N GLN A 232 -20.34 -23.34 -7.39
CA GLN A 232 -21.36 -22.58 -6.65
C GLN A 232 -22.62 -23.43 -6.41
N PRO A 233 -23.22 -23.40 -5.21
CA PRO A 233 -24.47 -24.10 -4.96
C PRO A 233 -25.59 -23.43 -5.78
N THR A 234 -26.31 -24.24 -6.56
CA THR A 234 -27.44 -23.81 -7.41
C THR A 234 -28.66 -23.34 -6.62
N GLY A 235 -28.66 -23.50 -5.30
CA GLY A 235 -29.69 -22.99 -4.39
C GLY A 235 -29.26 -23.03 -2.92
N PHE A 236 -30.16 -22.60 -2.03
CA PHE A 236 -29.86 -22.37 -0.61
C PHE A 236 -30.49 -23.40 0.36
N THR A 237 -31.24 -24.37 -0.17
CA THR A 237 -31.97 -25.39 0.61
C THR A 237 -31.62 -26.79 0.14
N LEU A 238 -31.84 -27.81 0.98
CA LEU A 238 -31.58 -29.22 0.63
C LEU A 238 -32.43 -29.72 -0.55
N ASN A 239 -33.56 -29.06 -0.83
CA ASN A 239 -34.44 -29.35 -1.97
C ASN A 239 -33.89 -28.83 -3.32
N THR A 240 -32.84 -27.99 -3.29
CA THR A 240 -32.31 -27.29 -4.49
C THR A 240 -30.84 -27.63 -4.79
N THR A 241 -30.20 -28.41 -3.91
CA THR A 241 -28.76 -28.70 -3.96
C THR A 241 -28.49 -30.03 -3.26
N GLU A 242 -27.90 -31.00 -3.97
CA GLU A 242 -27.47 -32.27 -3.37
C GLU A 242 -26.24 -32.04 -2.48
N VAL A 243 -26.45 -32.06 -1.16
CA VAL A 243 -25.36 -31.95 -0.18
C VAL A 243 -24.71 -33.32 0.01
N LYS A 244 -23.42 -33.42 -0.33
CA LYS A 244 -22.65 -34.67 -0.27
C LYS A 244 -21.89 -34.83 1.04
N THR A 245 -21.58 -33.72 1.72
CA THR A 245 -20.80 -33.73 2.96
C THR A 245 -21.64 -34.15 4.16
N PRO A 246 -21.23 -35.16 4.96
CA PRO A 246 -21.91 -35.48 6.20
C PRO A 246 -21.59 -34.44 7.28
N VAL A 247 -22.53 -34.22 8.20
CA VAL A 247 -22.28 -33.35 9.37
C VAL A 247 -21.28 -34.04 10.31
N PRO A 248 -20.17 -33.40 10.70
CA PRO A 248 -19.15 -34.05 11.53
C PRO A 248 -19.67 -34.44 12.92
N PHE A 249 -19.40 -35.68 13.34
CA PHE A 249 -19.83 -36.21 14.64
C PHE A 249 -19.33 -35.40 15.86
N LEU A 250 -18.28 -34.59 15.67
CA LEU A 250 -17.67 -33.74 16.70
C LEU A 250 -18.55 -32.54 17.08
N ILE A 251 -19.56 -32.22 16.26
CA ILE A 251 -20.52 -31.14 16.49
C ILE A 251 -21.69 -31.64 17.34
N LYS A 252 -21.89 -31.01 18.52
CA LYS A 252 -22.92 -31.42 19.50
C LYS A 252 -24.37 -31.09 19.14
N HIS A 253 -24.59 -30.24 18.15
CA HIS A 253 -25.92 -29.70 17.80
C HIS A 253 -26.14 -29.77 16.28
N SER A 254 -27.38 -29.98 15.86
CA SER A 254 -27.76 -29.98 14.45
C SER A 254 -27.55 -28.61 13.80
N LEU A 255 -26.91 -28.59 12.63
CA LEU A 255 -26.86 -27.44 11.75
C LEU A 255 -28.24 -27.20 11.11
N ARG A 256 -28.55 -25.95 10.75
CA ARG A 256 -29.71 -25.66 9.89
C ARG A 256 -29.39 -26.01 8.44
N GLU A 257 -30.41 -26.25 7.62
CA GLU A 257 -30.24 -26.66 6.21
C GLU A 257 -29.31 -25.73 5.42
N TYR A 258 -29.55 -24.42 5.47
CA TYR A 258 -28.67 -23.46 4.80
C TYR A 258 -27.24 -23.46 5.37
N GLN A 259 -27.06 -23.73 6.67
CA GLN A 259 -25.73 -23.84 7.27
C GLN A 259 -24.99 -25.10 6.78
N HIS A 260 -25.74 -26.18 6.51
CA HIS A 260 -25.20 -27.42 5.93
C HIS A 260 -24.83 -27.23 4.46
N VAL A 261 -25.67 -26.58 3.64
CA VAL A 261 -25.31 -26.16 2.27
C VAL A 261 -24.09 -25.23 2.27
N GLY A 262 -23.96 -24.35 3.28
CA GLY A 262 -22.78 -23.50 3.45
C GLY A 262 -21.51 -24.28 3.81
N LEU A 263 -21.63 -25.32 4.64
CA LEU A 263 -20.53 -26.24 4.97
C LEU A 263 -20.08 -27.01 3.72
N ASP A 264 -21.01 -27.55 2.94
CA ASP A 264 -20.74 -28.34 1.73
C ASP A 264 -19.93 -27.54 0.69
N TRP A 265 -20.32 -26.29 0.47
CA TRP A 265 -19.58 -25.34 -0.38
C TRP A 265 -18.17 -25.05 0.16
N LEU A 266 -18.03 -24.80 1.47
CA LEU A 266 -16.72 -24.54 2.10
C LEU A 266 -15.77 -25.75 2.01
N VAL A 267 -16.29 -26.97 2.14
CA VAL A 267 -15.52 -28.21 1.97
C VAL A 267 -15.12 -28.40 0.51
N THR A 268 -16.07 -28.22 -0.42
CA THR A 268 -15.82 -28.32 -1.86
C THR A 268 -14.70 -27.37 -2.31
N LEU A 269 -14.68 -26.13 -1.81
CA LEU A 269 -13.57 -25.20 -2.08
C LEU A 269 -12.26 -25.61 -1.43
N TYR A 270 -12.28 -26.21 -0.23
CA TYR A 270 -11.06 -26.73 0.41
C TYR A 270 -10.39 -27.85 -0.40
N GLU A 271 -11.20 -28.78 -0.93
CA GLU A 271 -10.72 -29.90 -1.76
C GLU A 271 -10.13 -29.42 -3.08
N ASN A 272 -10.81 -28.49 -3.75
CA ASN A 272 -10.32 -27.81 -4.96
C ASN A 272 -9.19 -26.80 -4.70
N LYS A 273 -8.68 -26.75 -3.46
CA LYS A 273 -7.53 -25.93 -3.03
C LYS A 273 -7.75 -24.41 -3.10
N LEU A 274 -9.00 -23.96 -3.11
CA LEU A 274 -9.39 -22.56 -3.22
C LEU A 274 -9.53 -21.87 -1.85
N ASN A 275 -9.55 -20.54 -1.87
CA ASN A 275 -9.83 -19.68 -0.71
C ASN A 275 -11.23 -19.06 -0.87
N CYS A 276 -11.84 -18.59 0.22
CA CYS A 276 -13.28 -18.28 0.25
C CYS A 276 -13.64 -17.03 1.05
N ILE A 277 -14.74 -16.38 0.65
CA ILE A 277 -15.40 -15.28 1.37
C ILE A 277 -16.82 -15.73 1.75
N LEU A 278 -17.09 -15.84 3.04
CA LEU A 278 -18.44 -16.07 3.56
C LEU A 278 -19.05 -14.72 3.98
N ALA A 279 -19.90 -14.19 3.12
CA ALA A 279 -20.53 -12.87 3.21
C ALA A 279 -22.02 -12.92 3.62
N ASP A 280 -22.46 -14.02 4.25
CA ASP A 280 -23.78 -14.15 4.87
C ASP A 280 -24.12 -12.99 5.81
N GLU A 281 -25.39 -12.58 5.84
CA GLU A 281 -25.88 -11.53 6.73
C GLU A 281 -25.57 -11.81 8.23
N MET A 282 -25.37 -10.75 9.01
CA MET A 282 -25.14 -10.84 10.45
C MET A 282 -26.29 -11.60 11.14
N GLY A 283 -25.96 -12.66 11.90
CA GLY A 283 -26.94 -13.50 12.59
C GLY A 283 -27.28 -14.84 11.91
N LEU A 284 -26.79 -15.10 10.69
CA LEU A 284 -26.95 -16.42 10.02
C LEU A 284 -25.99 -17.52 10.53
N GLY A 285 -25.11 -17.21 11.49
CA GLY A 285 -24.25 -18.22 12.13
C GLY A 285 -22.98 -18.56 11.34
N LYS A 286 -22.33 -17.59 10.70
CA LYS A 286 -21.00 -17.74 10.05
C LYS A 286 -19.97 -18.42 10.96
N THR A 287 -19.95 -18.07 12.24
CA THR A 287 -19.13 -18.70 13.28
C THR A 287 -19.38 -20.20 13.38
N ILE A 288 -20.64 -20.63 13.38
CA ILE A 288 -21.04 -22.04 13.47
C ILE A 288 -20.62 -22.80 12.20
N GLN A 289 -20.86 -22.23 11.01
CA GLN A 289 -20.40 -22.80 9.73
C GLN A 289 -18.86 -22.96 9.71
N THR A 290 -18.13 -21.99 10.25
CA THR A 290 -16.67 -22.03 10.35
C THR A 290 -16.17 -23.10 11.34
N ILE A 291 -16.82 -23.24 12.50
CA ILE A 291 -16.52 -24.30 13.47
C ILE A 291 -16.81 -25.67 12.84
N ALA A 292 -17.91 -25.79 12.09
CA ALA A 292 -18.29 -27.02 11.39
C ALA A 292 -17.27 -27.41 10.32
N LEU A 293 -16.76 -26.45 9.54
CA LEU A 293 -15.67 -26.68 8.58
C LEU A 293 -14.42 -27.24 9.27
N LEU A 294 -13.98 -26.62 10.37
CA LEU A 294 -12.81 -27.09 11.11
C LEU A 294 -13.04 -28.49 11.72
N ALA A 295 -14.25 -28.78 12.22
CA ALA A 295 -14.63 -30.10 12.71
C ALA A 295 -14.61 -31.16 11.59
N HIS A 296 -15.12 -30.84 10.40
CA HIS A 296 -15.08 -31.72 9.23
C HIS A 296 -13.64 -32.07 8.83
N LEU A 297 -12.77 -31.06 8.75
CA LEU A 297 -11.35 -31.24 8.43
C LEU A 297 -10.61 -32.11 9.47
N ALA A 298 -10.96 -31.99 10.75
CA ALA A 298 -10.41 -32.80 11.82
C ALA A 298 -10.89 -34.27 11.76
N CYS A 299 -12.17 -34.49 11.45
CA CYS A 299 -12.78 -35.83 11.40
C CYS A 299 -12.41 -36.61 10.13
N GLU A 300 -12.57 -36.02 8.95
CA GLU A 300 -12.42 -36.75 7.68
C GLU A 300 -11.02 -36.68 7.09
N LYS A 301 -10.37 -35.50 7.17
CA LYS A 301 -9.02 -35.30 6.62
C LYS A 301 -7.91 -35.43 7.67
N GLY A 302 -8.26 -35.63 8.95
CA GLY A 302 -7.31 -35.70 10.06
C GLY A 302 -6.55 -34.40 10.35
N VAL A 303 -7.00 -33.26 9.82
CA VAL A 303 -6.30 -31.96 9.94
C VAL A 303 -6.85 -31.17 11.13
N TRP A 304 -6.22 -31.36 12.29
CA TRP A 304 -6.60 -30.67 13.54
C TRP A 304 -6.04 -29.25 13.71
N GLY A 305 -5.06 -28.84 12.90
CA GLY A 305 -4.48 -27.49 12.95
C GLY A 305 -2.97 -27.43 12.65
N PRO A 306 -2.29 -26.33 13.03
CA PRO A 306 -2.81 -25.18 13.78
C PRO A 306 -3.63 -24.22 12.91
N HIS A 307 -4.78 -23.77 13.42
CA HIS A 307 -5.64 -22.76 12.79
C HIS A 307 -5.56 -21.43 13.55
N LEU A 308 -5.55 -20.30 12.81
CA LEU A 308 -5.55 -18.95 13.36
C LEU A 308 -6.87 -18.25 13.04
N ILE A 309 -7.53 -17.74 14.08
CA ILE A 309 -8.75 -16.95 13.98
C ILE A 309 -8.45 -15.55 14.50
N VAL A 310 -8.56 -14.54 13.63
CA VAL A 310 -8.36 -13.13 13.96
C VAL A 310 -9.72 -12.44 13.94
N VAL A 311 -10.09 -11.86 15.08
CA VAL A 311 -11.44 -11.30 15.30
C VAL A 311 -11.37 -9.88 15.90
N PRO A 312 -12.47 -9.11 15.88
CA PRO A 312 -12.61 -7.95 16.75
C PRO A 312 -12.45 -8.33 18.23
N THR A 313 -11.82 -7.47 19.03
CA THR A 313 -11.55 -7.74 20.46
C THR A 313 -12.82 -8.04 21.26
N SER A 314 -13.95 -7.42 20.90
CA SER A 314 -15.26 -7.60 21.54
C SER A 314 -15.84 -9.01 21.41
N VAL A 315 -15.55 -9.73 20.32
CA VAL A 315 -16.13 -11.05 20.03
C VAL A 315 -15.18 -12.22 20.32
N MET A 316 -13.95 -11.94 20.79
CA MET A 316 -12.96 -12.98 21.14
C MET A 316 -13.51 -14.04 22.11
N LEU A 317 -14.20 -13.60 23.17
CA LEU A 317 -14.78 -14.51 24.16
C LEU A 317 -15.99 -15.25 23.61
N ASN A 318 -16.76 -14.63 22.69
CA ASN A 318 -17.89 -15.28 22.03
C ASN A 318 -17.41 -16.49 21.20
N TRP A 319 -16.34 -16.33 20.43
CA TRP A 319 -15.72 -17.45 19.71
C TRP A 319 -15.25 -18.57 20.65
N GLU A 320 -14.64 -18.26 21.80
CA GLU A 320 -14.25 -19.28 22.78
C GLU A 320 -15.46 -20.06 23.35
N LEU A 321 -16.55 -19.35 23.66
CA LEU A 321 -17.79 -19.95 24.15
C LEU A 321 -18.47 -20.84 23.09
N GLU A 322 -18.55 -20.38 21.84
CA GLU A 322 -19.15 -21.17 20.75
C GLU A 322 -18.34 -22.43 20.46
N PHE A 323 -17.00 -22.38 20.48
CA PHE A 323 -16.18 -23.61 20.38
C PHE A 323 -16.46 -24.58 21.53
N LYS A 324 -16.51 -24.11 22.79
CA LYS A 324 -16.81 -24.98 23.95
C LYS A 324 -18.22 -25.58 23.90
N LYS A 325 -19.18 -24.84 23.34
CA LYS A 325 -20.57 -25.28 23.17
C LYS A 325 -20.72 -26.31 22.05
N TRP A 326 -20.29 -25.97 20.84
CA TRP A 326 -20.53 -26.78 19.64
C TRP A 326 -19.50 -27.90 19.45
N CYS A 327 -18.22 -27.68 19.73
CA CYS A 327 -17.14 -28.62 19.40
C CYS A 327 -16.00 -28.62 20.46
N PRO A 328 -16.28 -29.08 21.69
CA PRO A 328 -15.35 -29.00 22.83
C PRO A 328 -14.09 -29.87 22.71
N ALA A 329 -13.99 -30.75 21.71
CA ALA A 329 -12.80 -31.56 21.47
C ALA A 329 -11.59 -30.74 20.99
N PHE A 330 -11.78 -29.50 20.53
CA PHE A 330 -10.68 -28.64 20.11
C PHE A 330 -9.93 -28.01 21.30
N LYS A 331 -8.60 -28.15 21.30
CA LYS A 331 -7.72 -27.38 22.19
C LYS A 331 -7.63 -25.94 21.70
N ILE A 332 -8.36 -25.04 22.37
CA ILE A 332 -8.44 -23.61 22.03
C ILE A 332 -7.43 -22.83 22.88
N LEU A 333 -6.68 -21.93 22.25
CA LEU A 333 -5.85 -20.93 22.92
C LEU A 333 -6.40 -19.53 22.67
N THR A 334 -6.89 -18.86 23.71
CA THR A 334 -7.30 -17.44 23.63
C THR A 334 -6.14 -16.50 23.96
N TYR A 335 -5.68 -15.78 22.93
CA TYR A 335 -4.51 -14.94 22.97
C TYR A 335 -4.87 -13.48 23.30
N TYR A 336 -4.98 -13.21 24.60
CA TYR A 336 -5.15 -11.90 25.21
C TYR A 336 -4.31 -11.80 26.49
N GLY A 337 -4.11 -10.58 26.98
CA GLY A 337 -3.40 -10.28 28.23
C GLY A 337 -2.27 -9.26 28.08
N SER A 338 -1.59 -9.00 29.19
CA SER A 338 -0.37 -8.19 29.27
C SER A 338 0.77 -8.78 28.43
N VAL A 339 1.85 -8.01 28.23
CA VAL A 339 3.03 -8.49 27.49
C VAL A 339 3.65 -9.73 28.16
N LYS A 340 3.68 -9.77 29.50
CA LYS A 340 4.22 -10.90 30.28
C LYS A 340 3.34 -12.15 30.13
N GLU A 341 2.02 -12.02 30.27
CA GLU A 341 1.08 -13.13 30.05
C GLU A 341 1.15 -13.67 28.63
N ARG A 342 1.28 -12.78 27.63
CA ARG A 342 1.49 -13.17 26.23
C ARG A 342 2.83 -13.89 26.00
N GLN A 343 3.90 -13.47 26.68
CA GLN A 343 5.18 -14.20 26.65
C GLN A 343 5.01 -15.62 27.23
N LEU A 344 4.36 -15.77 28.38
CA LEU A 344 4.06 -17.08 28.99
C LEU A 344 3.18 -17.94 28.08
N LYS A 345 2.08 -17.41 27.54
CA LYS A 345 1.19 -18.10 26.57
C LYS A 345 1.93 -18.55 25.30
N ARG A 346 3.06 -17.94 24.93
CA ARG A 346 3.91 -18.34 23.79
C ARG A 346 4.92 -19.43 24.12
N GLN A 347 5.20 -19.70 25.40
CA GLN A 347 6.09 -20.80 25.79
C GLN A 347 5.45 -22.13 25.35
N GLY A 348 6.20 -22.94 24.60
CA GLY A 348 5.69 -24.19 24.05
C GLY A 348 4.87 -24.09 22.75
N TRP A 349 4.72 -22.92 22.12
CA TRP A 349 4.03 -22.80 20.81
C TRP A 349 4.61 -23.66 19.70
N THR A 350 5.90 -23.97 19.77
CA THR A 350 6.65 -24.82 18.84
C THR A 350 6.38 -26.32 19.07
N LYS A 351 5.82 -26.71 20.23
CA LYS A 351 5.49 -28.12 20.51
C LYS A 351 4.35 -28.57 19.59
N VAL A 352 4.47 -29.80 19.07
CA VAL A 352 3.42 -30.47 18.30
C VAL A 352 2.15 -30.55 19.17
N ASN A 353 0.99 -30.27 18.59
CA ASN A 353 -0.33 -30.35 19.25
C ASN A 353 -0.48 -29.52 20.55
N ALA A 354 0.28 -28.44 20.72
CA ALA A 354 0.14 -27.50 21.84
C ALA A 354 -1.27 -26.87 21.92
N PHE A 355 -1.83 -26.52 20.75
CA PHE A 355 -3.21 -26.08 20.58
C PHE A 355 -3.63 -26.37 19.13
N HIS A 356 -4.93 -26.53 18.91
CA HIS A 356 -5.53 -26.75 17.60
C HIS A 356 -5.95 -25.42 16.95
N VAL A 357 -6.59 -24.54 17.74
CA VAL A 357 -7.11 -23.24 17.31
C VAL A 357 -6.54 -22.13 18.20
N CYS A 358 -6.00 -21.07 17.59
CA CYS A 358 -5.61 -19.84 18.29
C CYS A 358 -6.59 -18.72 17.92
N ILE A 359 -7.23 -18.11 18.91
CA ILE A 359 -8.13 -16.96 18.74
C ILE A 359 -7.41 -15.71 19.25
N THR A 360 -7.38 -14.65 18.45
CA THR A 360 -6.65 -13.42 18.76
C THR A 360 -7.32 -12.20 18.12
N SER A 361 -6.94 -10.99 18.53
CA SER A 361 -7.48 -9.76 17.93
C SER A 361 -6.53 -9.10 16.94
N TYR A 362 -7.09 -8.38 15.97
CA TYR A 362 -6.35 -7.59 14.99
C TYR A 362 -5.24 -6.72 15.60
N LYS A 363 -5.48 -6.12 16.77
CA LYS A 363 -4.49 -5.29 17.48
C LYS A 363 -3.32 -6.10 18.03
N LEU A 364 -3.57 -7.29 18.57
CA LEU A 364 -2.54 -8.14 19.18
C LEU A 364 -1.68 -8.84 18.12
N VAL A 365 -2.30 -9.25 17.02
CA VAL A 365 -1.60 -9.82 15.85
C VAL A 365 -0.53 -8.88 15.32
N LEU A 366 -0.82 -7.57 15.26
CA LEU A 366 0.13 -6.56 14.79
C LEU A 366 1.31 -6.38 15.76
N GLN A 367 1.02 -6.29 17.06
CA GLN A 367 2.05 -6.13 18.09
C GLN A 367 3.02 -7.32 18.12
N ASP A 368 2.51 -8.54 17.95
CA ASP A 368 3.28 -9.77 18.07
C ASP A 368 3.54 -10.46 16.71
N ALA A 369 3.46 -9.72 15.60
CA ALA A 369 3.50 -10.25 14.24
C ALA A 369 4.69 -11.19 13.97
N LYS A 370 5.88 -10.85 14.52
CA LYS A 370 7.10 -11.68 14.43
C LYS A 370 6.89 -13.09 15.04
N ALA A 371 6.10 -13.22 16.10
CA ALA A 371 5.81 -14.51 16.72
C ALA A 371 4.83 -15.34 15.88
N PHE A 372 3.77 -14.71 15.36
CA PHE A 372 2.77 -15.37 14.52
C PHE A 372 3.32 -15.83 13.16
N ARG A 373 4.20 -15.02 12.53
CA ARG A 373 4.82 -15.34 11.22
C ARG A 373 5.68 -16.61 11.22
N ARG A 374 6.33 -16.93 12.33
CA ARG A 374 7.18 -18.15 12.47
C ARG A 374 6.39 -19.45 12.47
N LYS A 375 5.08 -19.42 12.76
CA LYS A 375 4.22 -20.61 12.77
C LYS A 375 3.55 -20.73 11.40
N LYS A 376 3.60 -21.92 10.79
CA LYS A 376 2.86 -22.24 9.56
C LYS A 376 1.42 -22.61 9.95
N TRP A 377 0.44 -21.87 9.43
CA TRP A 377 -0.98 -22.02 9.75
C TRP A 377 -1.71 -22.82 8.67
N LYS A 378 -2.61 -23.72 9.07
CA LYS A 378 -3.45 -24.49 8.14
C LYS A 378 -4.61 -23.66 7.59
N TYR A 379 -5.32 -22.96 8.46
CA TYR A 379 -6.25 -21.88 8.08
C TYR A 379 -5.85 -20.57 8.76
N LEU A 380 -6.00 -19.48 8.02
CA LEU A 380 -6.13 -18.13 8.51
C LEU A 380 -7.58 -17.67 8.27
N ILE A 381 -8.32 -17.49 9.35
CA ILE A 381 -9.71 -17.03 9.34
C ILE A 381 -9.73 -15.59 9.86
N LEU A 382 -10.30 -14.67 9.08
CA LEU A 382 -10.49 -13.28 9.47
C LEU A 382 -11.98 -12.99 9.64
N ASP A 383 -12.40 -12.63 10.85
CA ASP A 383 -13.77 -12.23 11.17
C ASP A 383 -13.96 -10.72 11.05
N GLU A 384 -15.12 -10.28 10.58
CA GLU A 384 -15.40 -8.90 10.18
C GLU A 384 -14.29 -8.33 9.26
N ALA A 385 -14.12 -8.95 8.09
CA ALA A 385 -13.07 -8.64 7.11
C ALA A 385 -13.07 -7.19 6.57
N GLN A 386 -14.14 -6.41 6.76
CA GLN A 386 -14.13 -4.96 6.53
C GLN A 386 -13.06 -4.21 7.35
N ASN A 387 -12.52 -4.82 8.42
CA ASN A 387 -11.36 -4.32 9.16
C ASN A 387 -10.03 -4.33 8.37
N ILE A 388 -9.95 -5.04 7.24
CA ILE A 388 -8.76 -5.14 6.38
C ILE A 388 -8.93 -4.50 4.99
N LYS A 389 -10.03 -3.77 4.73
CA LYS A 389 -10.39 -3.20 3.43
C LYS A 389 -9.40 -2.21 2.78
N ASN A 390 -8.35 -1.83 3.48
CA ASN A 390 -7.34 -0.89 3.00
C ASN A 390 -5.99 -1.60 2.93
N PHE A 391 -5.52 -1.84 1.70
CA PHE A 391 -4.26 -2.49 1.41
C PHE A 391 -3.04 -1.72 1.94
N LYS A 392 -3.10 -0.37 1.95
CA LYS A 392 -2.05 0.49 2.51
C LYS A 392 -1.98 0.39 4.04
N SER A 393 -2.92 -0.29 4.69
CA SER A 393 -2.88 -0.49 6.13
C SER A 393 -1.81 -1.50 6.52
N GLN A 394 -1.02 -1.15 7.54
CA GLN A 394 -0.09 -2.08 8.19
C GLN A 394 -0.77 -3.38 8.65
N ARG A 395 -2.09 -3.35 8.91
CA ARG A 395 -2.91 -4.51 9.27
C ARG A 395 -2.93 -5.53 8.14
N TRP A 396 -3.35 -5.09 6.96
CA TRP A 396 -3.45 -5.90 5.75
C TRP A 396 -2.07 -6.46 5.37
N GLN A 397 -1.05 -5.59 5.26
CA GLN A 397 0.32 -5.98 4.93
C GLN A 397 0.91 -7.02 5.89
N THR A 398 0.63 -6.89 7.19
CA THR A 398 1.12 -7.85 8.19
C THR A 398 0.45 -9.21 8.07
N LEU A 399 -0.87 -9.23 7.86
CA LEU A 399 -1.67 -10.45 7.74
C LEU A 399 -1.39 -11.19 6.42
N LEU A 400 -1.16 -10.45 5.33
CA LEU A 400 -0.79 -11.01 4.02
C LEU A 400 0.50 -11.84 4.11
N ASN A 401 1.47 -11.33 4.88
CA ASN A 401 2.79 -11.92 5.13
C ASN A 401 2.79 -13.08 6.15
N PHE A 402 1.64 -13.72 6.40
CA PHE A 402 1.55 -14.90 7.26
C PHE A 402 1.47 -16.19 6.44
N HIS A 403 2.38 -17.12 6.73
CA HIS A 403 2.40 -18.48 6.20
C HIS A 403 1.09 -19.20 6.52
N SER A 404 0.18 -19.26 5.55
CA SER A 404 -1.17 -19.81 5.66
C SER A 404 -1.47 -20.68 4.44
N GLN A 405 -1.90 -21.92 4.65
CA GLN A 405 -2.26 -22.83 3.54
C GLN A 405 -3.64 -22.51 2.94
N ARG A 406 -4.57 -22.04 3.77
CA ARG A 406 -5.92 -21.59 3.37
C ARG A 406 -6.29 -20.29 4.06
N ARG A 407 -7.11 -19.49 3.39
CA ARG A 407 -7.66 -18.22 3.86
C ARG A 407 -9.17 -18.23 3.72
N LEU A 408 -9.87 -17.89 4.81
CA LEU A 408 -11.32 -17.72 4.86
C LEU A 408 -11.63 -16.34 5.43
N LEU A 409 -12.32 -15.51 4.66
CA LEU A 409 -12.80 -14.20 5.10
C LEU A 409 -14.27 -14.29 5.48
N LEU A 410 -14.62 -13.80 6.66
CA LEU A 410 -16.00 -13.67 7.12
C LEU A 410 -16.37 -12.18 7.11
N THR A 411 -17.49 -11.83 6.49
CA THR A 411 -18.04 -10.47 6.55
C THR A 411 -19.54 -10.51 6.79
N GLY A 412 -20.06 -9.58 7.59
CA GLY A 412 -21.50 -9.35 7.75
C GLY A 412 -22.05 -8.23 6.87
N THR A 413 -21.17 -7.40 6.32
CA THR A 413 -21.53 -6.22 5.54
C THR A 413 -21.41 -6.48 4.04
N PRO A 414 -22.25 -5.85 3.19
CA PRO A 414 -22.01 -5.84 1.75
C PRO A 414 -20.61 -5.32 1.46
N LEU A 415 -19.89 -6.01 0.56
CA LEU A 415 -18.68 -5.45 -0.04
C LEU A 415 -19.07 -4.16 -0.76
N GLN A 416 -18.37 -3.07 -0.45
CA GLN A 416 -18.66 -1.78 -1.09
C GLN A 416 -18.21 -1.84 -2.55
N ASN A 417 -18.88 -1.10 -3.46
CA ASN A 417 -18.41 -0.92 -4.85
C ASN A 417 -17.16 -0.01 -4.93
N SER A 418 -16.25 -0.12 -3.97
CA SER A 418 -14.94 0.48 -4.03
C SER A 418 -13.98 -0.52 -4.65
N LEU A 419 -13.49 -0.18 -5.84
CA LEU A 419 -12.52 -0.94 -6.61
C LEU A 419 -11.29 -1.36 -5.76
N MET A 420 -10.81 -0.46 -4.90
CA MET A 420 -9.69 -0.68 -3.98
C MET A 420 -10.01 -1.66 -2.84
N GLU A 421 -11.26 -1.69 -2.37
CA GLU A 421 -11.71 -2.66 -1.35
C GLU A 421 -11.79 -4.07 -1.94
N LEU A 422 -12.43 -4.21 -3.11
CA LEU A 422 -12.54 -5.47 -3.84
C LEU A 422 -11.16 -6.06 -4.17
N TRP A 423 -10.23 -5.23 -4.68
CA TRP A 423 -8.85 -5.67 -4.92
C TRP A 423 -8.14 -6.10 -3.64
N SER A 424 -8.24 -5.30 -2.55
CA SER A 424 -7.59 -5.64 -1.28
C SER A 424 -8.04 -6.99 -0.73
N LEU A 425 -9.28 -7.40 -1.00
CA LEU A 425 -9.81 -8.70 -0.60
C LEU A 425 -9.38 -9.80 -1.57
N MET A 426 -9.43 -9.55 -2.89
CA MET A 426 -8.99 -10.49 -3.94
C MET A 426 -7.53 -10.90 -3.76
N HIS A 427 -6.62 -9.93 -3.69
CA HIS A 427 -5.20 -10.15 -3.47
C HIS A 427 -4.93 -10.77 -2.08
N PHE A 428 -5.79 -10.52 -1.08
CA PHE A 428 -5.68 -11.20 0.20
C PHE A 428 -6.06 -12.69 0.09
N LEU A 429 -7.04 -13.07 -0.73
CA LEU A 429 -7.37 -14.47 -1.00
C LEU A 429 -6.29 -15.16 -1.84
N MET A 430 -5.85 -14.53 -2.92
CA MET A 430 -4.97 -15.13 -3.93
C MET A 430 -3.70 -14.28 -4.12
N PRO A 431 -2.77 -14.31 -3.15
CA PRO A 431 -1.55 -13.50 -3.20
C PRO A 431 -0.54 -13.95 -4.26
N ASN A 432 -0.73 -15.13 -4.85
CA ASN A 432 0.14 -15.67 -5.91
C ASN A 432 -0.42 -15.41 -7.32
N LEU A 433 -1.60 -14.78 -7.45
CA LEU A 433 -2.27 -14.56 -8.74
C LEU A 433 -1.94 -13.17 -9.35
N PHE A 434 -1.39 -12.28 -8.53
CA PHE A 434 -0.93 -10.94 -8.94
C PHE A 434 0.34 -10.70 -8.14
N ALA A 435 1.49 -10.96 -8.77
CA ALA A 435 2.78 -10.95 -8.08
C ALA A 435 3.24 -9.52 -7.78
N SER A 436 2.85 -8.55 -8.62
CA SER A 436 3.21 -7.16 -8.44
C SER A 436 2.03 -6.19 -8.38
N HIS A 437 2.30 -5.04 -7.76
CA HIS A 437 1.43 -3.87 -7.86
C HIS A 437 1.57 -3.17 -9.23
N HIS A 438 2.52 -3.59 -10.07
CA HIS A 438 2.82 -3.04 -11.38
C HIS A 438 1.86 -3.60 -12.44
N GLU A 439 1.76 -4.94 -12.54
CA GLU A 439 0.74 -5.65 -13.34
C GLU A 439 -0.65 -5.04 -13.13
N PHE A 440 -1.03 -4.86 -11.86
CA PHE A 440 -2.30 -4.23 -11.50
C PHE A 440 -2.38 -2.76 -11.90
N ARG A 441 -1.27 -2.01 -11.83
CA ARG A 441 -1.23 -0.61 -12.28
C ARG A 441 -1.38 -0.53 -13.80
N GLU A 442 -0.85 -1.47 -14.58
CA GLU A 442 -0.97 -1.51 -16.05
C GLU A 442 -2.36 -1.94 -16.50
N TRP A 443 -2.91 -2.99 -15.87
CA TRP A 443 -4.32 -3.39 -15.99
C TRP A 443 -5.31 -2.29 -15.60
N PHE A 444 -4.83 -1.26 -14.88
CA PHE A 444 -5.57 -0.04 -14.52
C PHE A 444 -5.23 1.17 -15.40
N SER A 445 -3.97 1.36 -15.79
CA SER A 445 -3.52 2.56 -16.48
C SER A 445 -3.90 2.56 -17.93
N ASN A 446 -4.01 1.41 -18.60
CA ASN A 446 -4.53 1.39 -19.96
C ASN A 446 -5.97 1.95 -19.99
N PRO A 447 -6.96 1.39 -19.24
CA PRO A 447 -8.31 1.95 -19.23
C PRO A 447 -8.48 3.27 -18.47
N LEU A 448 -7.61 3.64 -17.53
CA LEU A 448 -7.67 4.98 -16.91
C LEU A 448 -7.08 6.07 -17.80
N THR A 449 -5.98 5.80 -18.52
CA THR A 449 -5.32 6.80 -19.37
C THR A 449 -6.07 6.96 -20.70
N GLU A 450 -6.46 5.86 -21.38
CA GLU A 450 -7.32 5.91 -22.59
C GLU A 450 -8.65 6.65 -22.35
N MET A 451 -9.17 6.64 -21.10
CA MET A 451 -10.46 7.26 -20.77
C MET A 451 -10.35 8.61 -20.06
N ILE A 452 -9.15 9.04 -19.64
CA ILE A 452 -8.88 10.46 -19.33
C ILE A 452 -8.94 11.29 -20.61
N GLU A 453 -8.51 10.74 -21.75
CA GLU A 453 -8.65 11.36 -23.08
C GLU A 453 -10.12 11.43 -23.55
N GLN A 454 -11.01 10.56 -23.04
CA GLN A 454 -12.42 10.48 -23.45
C GLN A 454 -13.45 10.96 -22.40
N GLY A 455 -13.01 11.40 -21.21
CA GLY A 455 -13.85 12.09 -20.22
C GLY A 455 -15.00 11.29 -19.60
N GLN A 456 -15.04 9.95 -19.72
CA GLN A 456 -16.16 9.14 -19.24
C GLN A 456 -15.90 8.44 -17.88
N THR A 457 -16.68 8.84 -16.88
CA THR A 457 -16.72 8.21 -15.54
C THR A 457 -17.22 6.76 -15.53
N ASN A 458 -17.85 6.32 -16.63
CA ASN A 458 -18.42 4.98 -16.81
C ASN A 458 -17.38 3.84 -16.82
N ALA A 459 -16.10 4.16 -17.05
CA ALA A 459 -14.97 3.23 -17.07
C ALA A 459 -14.90 2.32 -15.83
N ASN A 460 -15.02 2.93 -14.65
CA ASN A 460 -14.86 2.23 -13.37
C ASN A 460 -15.93 1.15 -13.19
N ASP A 461 -17.12 1.35 -13.75
CA ASP A 461 -18.27 0.46 -13.60
C ASP A 461 -18.11 -0.84 -14.41
N SER A 462 -17.43 -0.81 -15.57
CA SER A 462 -17.13 -2.02 -16.35
C SER A 462 -16.03 -2.87 -15.69
N LEU A 463 -14.97 -2.22 -15.18
CA LEU A 463 -13.91 -2.84 -14.38
C LEU A 463 -14.46 -3.47 -13.09
N ILE A 464 -15.31 -2.75 -12.35
CA ILE A 464 -16.00 -3.27 -11.17
C ILE A 464 -16.88 -4.48 -11.53
N LYS A 465 -17.59 -4.46 -12.67
CA LYS A 465 -18.36 -5.62 -13.16
C LYS A 465 -17.47 -6.82 -13.53
N ARG A 466 -16.30 -6.60 -14.16
CA ARG A 466 -15.31 -7.66 -14.47
C ARG A 466 -14.77 -8.30 -13.18
N LEU A 467 -14.37 -7.49 -12.20
CA LEU A 467 -13.88 -7.99 -10.91
C LEU A 467 -14.98 -8.69 -10.09
N HIS A 468 -16.22 -8.18 -10.08
CA HIS A 468 -17.34 -8.90 -9.48
C HIS A 468 -17.61 -10.23 -10.19
N LYS A 469 -17.43 -10.35 -11.51
CA LYS A 469 -17.55 -11.63 -12.23
C LYS A 469 -16.49 -12.64 -11.78
N VAL A 470 -15.24 -12.22 -11.59
CA VAL A 470 -14.14 -13.08 -11.09
C VAL A 470 -14.29 -13.43 -9.61
N LEU A 471 -14.72 -12.47 -8.77
CA LEU A 471 -14.86 -12.66 -7.32
C LEU A 471 -16.12 -13.42 -6.91
N ARG A 472 -17.24 -13.27 -7.65
CA ARG A 472 -18.53 -13.89 -7.33
C ARG A 472 -18.42 -15.39 -7.06
N PRO A 473 -17.73 -16.22 -7.86
CA PRO A 473 -17.45 -17.62 -7.57
C PRO A 473 -16.96 -17.91 -6.14
N PHE A 474 -16.05 -17.08 -5.62
CA PHE A 474 -15.41 -17.23 -4.31
C PHE A 474 -16.22 -16.63 -3.15
N ILE A 475 -17.38 -16.00 -3.42
CA ILE A 475 -18.25 -15.33 -2.44
C ILE A 475 -19.56 -16.10 -2.30
N LEU A 476 -19.84 -16.62 -1.10
CA LEU A 476 -21.18 -17.07 -0.72
C LEU A 476 -21.86 -15.99 0.13
N ARG A 477 -23.02 -15.51 -0.31
CA ARG A 477 -23.81 -14.48 0.37
C ARG A 477 -25.30 -14.83 0.38
N ARG A 478 -25.89 -14.88 1.57
CA ARG A 478 -27.34 -15.04 1.81
C ARG A 478 -27.86 -13.95 2.74
N LEU A 479 -29.12 -13.57 2.55
CA LEU A 479 -29.87 -12.64 3.39
C LEU A 479 -30.81 -13.39 4.34
N LYS A 480 -31.28 -12.73 5.40
CA LYS A 480 -32.26 -13.31 6.32
C LYS A 480 -33.58 -13.65 5.65
N VAL A 481 -34.02 -12.83 4.70
CA VAL A 481 -35.26 -13.05 3.91
C VAL A 481 -35.19 -14.35 3.10
N ASP A 482 -34.02 -14.68 2.53
CA ASP A 482 -33.81 -15.90 1.74
C ASP A 482 -33.98 -17.19 2.57
N VAL A 483 -33.79 -17.09 3.90
CA VAL A 483 -33.84 -18.22 4.85
C VAL A 483 -34.91 -18.06 5.94
N GLU A 484 -35.84 -17.11 5.77
CA GLU A 484 -36.73 -16.63 6.84
C GLU A 484 -37.66 -17.72 7.38
N LYS A 485 -38.05 -18.70 6.54
CA LYS A 485 -38.83 -19.88 6.93
C LYS A 485 -38.17 -20.74 8.02
N GLN A 486 -36.86 -20.61 8.23
CA GLN A 486 -36.05 -21.35 9.22
C GLN A 486 -35.52 -20.45 10.36
N MET A 487 -35.98 -19.19 10.43
CA MET A 487 -35.64 -18.24 11.48
C MET A 487 -36.83 -18.11 12.46
N PRO A 488 -36.59 -17.97 13.77
CA PRO A 488 -37.66 -17.53 14.67
C PRO A 488 -38.13 -16.14 14.24
N LYS A 489 -39.45 -15.98 14.07
CA LYS A 489 -40.05 -14.67 13.73
C LYS A 489 -39.64 -13.64 14.76
N LYS A 490 -39.27 -12.44 14.33
CA LYS A 490 -39.15 -11.29 15.23
C LYS A 490 -40.55 -10.96 15.76
N THR A 491 -40.71 -11.09 17.07
CA THR A 491 -41.78 -10.46 17.87
C THR A 491 -41.50 -8.98 18.01
#